data_AF-A0A820S310-F1
#
_entry.id   AF-A0A820S310-F1
#
_cell.length_a   1.000
_cell.length_b   1.000
_cell.length_c   1.000
_cell.angle_alpha   90.00
_cell.angle_beta   90.00
_cell.angle_gamma   90.00
#
_symmetry.space_group_name_H-M   'P 1'
#
loop_
_entity.id
_entity.type
_entity.pdbx_description
1 polymer ?
#
loop_
_entity_poly.entity_id
_entity_poly.type
_entity_poly.pdbx_seq_one_letter_code
_entity_poly.pdbx_strand_id
1 'polypeptide(L)'
;FGEQCLNDQWPPKADRVVPTHVVNLDLPATERWKEISTIYKSEIIDLVDYIKKFVVEISPELQFLISLVDTKLPAMADTLPAPYGDEMKGISQATV
;
A
#
# COMPACT_ATOMS: atom_id res chain seq x y z
N PHE A 1 6.15 -21.88 -28.84
CA PHE A 1 6.52 -20.92 -27.79
C PHE A 1 7.41 -21.64 -26.79
N GLY A 2 8.59 -21.07 -26.54
CA GLY A 2 9.55 -21.53 -25.54
C GLY A 2 10.61 -20.45 -25.39
N GLU A 3 11.01 -20.17 -24.16
CA GLU A 3 12.14 -19.27 -23.91
C GLU A 3 13.46 -20.01 -24.06
N GLN A 4 14.51 -19.30 -24.43
CA GLN A 4 15.87 -19.84 -24.34
C GLN A 4 16.33 -19.79 -22.89
N CYS A 5 16.97 -20.86 -22.42
CA CYS A 5 17.51 -20.92 -21.07
C CYS A 5 18.59 -19.83 -20.89
N LEU A 6 18.41 -18.98 -19.88
CA LEU A 6 19.38 -17.96 -19.51
C LEU A 6 20.37 -18.53 -18.48
N ASN A 7 21.66 -18.41 -18.78
CA ASN A 7 22.75 -18.79 -17.86
C ASN A 7 23.25 -17.56 -17.09
N ASP A 8 23.95 -17.79 -15.97
CA ASP A 8 24.65 -16.76 -15.20
C ASP A 8 23.78 -15.58 -14.70
N GLN A 9 22.50 -15.85 -14.41
CA GLN A 9 21.57 -14.83 -13.89
C GLN A 9 21.69 -14.62 -12.37
N TRP A 10 22.62 -15.31 -11.71
CA TRP A 10 22.86 -15.22 -10.27
C TRP A 10 24.29 -14.74 -9.96
N PRO A 11 24.47 -13.77 -9.05
CA PRO A 11 23.42 -13.07 -8.31
C PRO A 11 22.66 -12.06 -9.20
N PRO A 12 21.40 -11.71 -8.85
CA PRO A 12 20.65 -10.71 -9.57
C PRO A 12 21.38 -9.37 -9.54
N LYS A 13 21.10 -8.54 -10.55
CA LYS A 13 21.65 -7.18 -10.62
C LYS A 13 21.34 -6.40 -9.33
N ALA A 14 22.32 -5.62 -8.87
CA ALA A 14 22.25 -4.89 -7.60
C ALA A 14 21.16 -3.80 -7.56
N ASP A 15 20.69 -3.33 -8.72
CA ASP A 15 19.57 -2.40 -8.84
C ASP A 15 18.20 -3.01 -8.50
N ARG A 16 18.14 -4.33 -8.23
CA ARG A 16 16.93 -5.06 -7.83
C ARG A 16 16.89 -5.38 -6.33
N VAL A 17 17.78 -4.79 -5.54
CA VAL A 17 17.81 -5.01 -4.09
C VAL A 17 16.62 -4.31 -3.45
N VAL A 18 15.81 -5.07 -2.71
CA VAL A 18 14.71 -4.53 -1.91
C VAL A 18 15.27 -4.04 -0.56
N PRO A 19 15.03 -2.79 -0.17
CA PRO A 19 15.53 -2.27 1.10
C PRO A 19 14.86 -2.99 2.28
N THR A 20 15.66 -3.21 3.34
CA THR A 20 15.15 -3.73 4.61
C THR A 20 14.77 -2.57 5.52
N HIS A 21 13.62 -2.69 6.18
CA HIS A 21 13.11 -1.71 7.13
C HIS A 21 12.89 -2.35 8.48
N VAL A 22 13.06 -1.59 9.56
CA VAL A 22 12.80 -2.05 10.92
C VAL A 22 11.45 -1.51 11.38
N VAL A 23 10.56 -2.41 11.79
CA VAL A 23 9.27 -2.06 12.39
C VAL A 23 9.38 -2.26 13.90
N ASN A 24 9.41 -1.15 14.65
CA ASN A 24 9.52 -1.20 16.11
C ASN A 24 8.15 -1.50 16.75
N LEU A 25 7.97 -2.71 17.25
CA LEU A 25 6.71 -3.16 17.87
C LEU A 25 6.44 -2.54 19.25
N ASP A 26 7.46 -1.97 19.89
CA ASP A 26 7.33 -1.28 21.19
C ASP A 26 6.64 0.09 21.03
N LEU A 27 6.58 0.63 19.82
CA LEU A 27 5.84 1.86 19.52
C LEU A 27 4.32 1.62 19.52
N PRO A 28 3.51 2.67 19.77
CA PRO A 28 2.08 2.65 19.51
C PRO A 28 1.81 2.19 18.07
N ALA A 29 0.75 1.38 17.88
CA ALA A 29 0.38 0.82 16.58
C ALA A 29 0.29 1.87 15.46
N THR A 30 -0.22 3.06 15.78
CA THR A 30 -0.33 4.21 14.85
C THR A 30 1.02 4.75 14.36
N GLU A 31 2.14 4.42 15.02
CA GLU A 31 3.46 4.96 14.70
C GLU A 31 4.39 3.95 14.03
N ARG A 32 4.11 2.65 14.15
CA ARG A 32 4.99 1.54 13.69
C ARG A 32 5.38 1.63 12.22
N TRP A 33 4.44 2.06 11.38
CA TRP A 33 4.62 2.13 9.93
C TRP A 33 4.93 3.54 9.43
N LYS A 34 4.96 4.55 10.32
CA LYS A 34 5.04 5.96 9.93
C LYS A 34 6.28 6.27 9.07
N GLU A 35 7.45 5.76 9.45
CA GLU A 35 8.69 5.97 8.70
C GLU A 35 8.58 5.37 7.28
N ILE A 36 8.20 4.10 7.19
CA ILE A 36 8.06 3.37 5.92
C ILE A 36 7.01 4.05 5.02
N SER A 37 5.85 4.39 5.57
CA SER A 37 4.77 5.07 4.84
C SER A 37 5.19 6.47 4.36
N THR A 38 6.07 7.15 5.08
CA THR A 38 6.62 8.46 4.65
C THR A 38 7.60 8.28 3.49
N ILE A 39 8.46 7.25 3.54
CA ILE A 39 9.43 6.93 2.48
C ILE A 39 8.70 6.63 1.16
N TYR A 40 7.63 5.84 1.20
CA TYR A 40 6.88 5.39 0.01
C TYR A 40 5.58 6.16 -0.23
N LYS A 41 5.46 7.37 0.33
CA LYS A 41 4.22 8.16 0.27
C LYS A 41 3.76 8.37 -1.16
N SER A 42 4.66 8.79 -2.05
CA SER A 42 4.37 9.03 -3.46
C SER A 42 3.82 7.79 -4.16
N GLU A 43 4.48 6.65 -3.96
CA GLU A 43 4.15 5.38 -4.62
C GLU A 43 2.81 4.83 -4.13
N ILE A 44 2.49 5.02 -2.84
CA ILE A 44 1.19 4.66 -2.29
C ILE A 44 0.09 5.54 -2.89
N ILE A 45 0.31 6.86 -2.96
CA ILE A 45 -0.66 7.79 -3.58
C ILE A 45 -0.88 7.43 -5.05
N ASP A 46 0.21 7.22 -5.80
CA ASP A 46 0.14 6.86 -7.21
C ASP A 46 -0.62 5.55 -7.44
N LEU A 47 -0.41 4.55 -6.58
CA LEU A 47 -1.14 3.28 -6.64
C LEU A 47 -2.63 3.47 -6.36
N VAL A 48 -2.99 4.24 -5.34
CA VAL A 48 -4.40 4.51 -5.00
C VAL A 48 -5.07 5.29 -6.13
N ASP A 49 -4.40 6.29 -6.69
CA ASP A 49 -4.90 7.08 -7.82
C ASP A 49 -5.06 6.23 -9.07
N TYR A 50 -4.12 5.32 -9.34
CA TYR A 50 -4.22 4.37 -10.43
C TYR A 50 -5.45 3.47 -10.27
N ILE A 51 -5.69 2.92 -9.09
CA ILE A 51 -6.87 2.09 -8.81
C ILE A 51 -8.16 2.91 -9.01
N LYS A 52 -8.20 4.15 -8.52
CA LYS A 52 -9.36 5.05 -8.71
C LYS A 52 -9.63 5.31 -10.20
N LYS A 53 -8.60 5.58 -10.98
CA LYS A 53 -8.71 5.78 -12.45
C LYS A 53 -9.18 4.50 -13.14
N PHE A 54 -8.58 3.36 -12.82
CA PHE A 54 -8.92 2.06 -13.39
C PHE A 54 -10.41 1.71 -13.18
N VAL A 55 -10.97 1.99 -12.00
CA VAL A 55 -12.40 1.78 -11.72
C VAL A 55 -13.27 2.61 -12.67
N VAL A 56 -12.92 3.87 -12.91
CA VAL A 56 -13.67 4.76 -13.80
C VAL A 56 -13.48 4.38 -15.28
N GLU A 57 -12.30 3.85 -15.65
CA GLU A 57 -12.03 3.34 -16.99
C GLU A 57 -12.86 2.09 -17.35
N ILE A 58 -13.16 1.22 -16.38
CA ILE A 58 -14.07 0.09 -16.59
C ILE A 58 -15.47 0.60 -16.96
N SER A 59 -15.99 1.57 -16.20
CA SER A 59 -17.31 2.17 -16.42
C SER A 59 -17.44 3.43 -15.56
N PRO A 60 -17.81 4.60 -16.13
CA PRO A 60 -18.05 5.83 -15.37
C PRO A 60 -19.10 5.68 -14.27
N GLU A 61 -20.07 4.78 -14.47
CA GLU A 61 -21.12 4.45 -13.51
C GLU A 61 -20.56 3.83 -12.22
N LEU A 62 -19.32 3.32 -12.20
CA LEU A 62 -18.67 2.76 -11.02
C LEU A 62 -18.01 3.81 -10.11
N GLN A 63 -18.02 5.09 -10.48
CA GLN A 63 -17.41 6.15 -9.67
C GLN A 63 -17.94 6.20 -8.22
N PHE A 64 -19.20 5.81 -7.99
CA PHE A 64 -19.78 5.75 -6.64
C PHE A 64 -19.09 4.71 -5.74
N LEU A 65 -18.42 3.70 -6.29
CA LEU A 65 -17.69 2.72 -5.48
C LEU A 65 -16.51 3.37 -4.77
N ILE A 66 -15.86 4.34 -5.41
CA ILE A 66 -14.74 5.09 -4.81
C ILE A 66 -15.26 5.89 -3.60
N SER A 67 -16.38 6.60 -3.76
CA SER A 67 -16.96 7.37 -2.65
C SER A 67 -17.50 6.46 -1.53
N LEU A 68 -18.04 5.29 -1.87
CA LEU A 68 -18.46 4.28 -0.90
C LEU A 68 -17.27 3.76 -0.08
N VAL A 69 -16.16 3.42 -0.76
CA VAL A 69 -14.90 3.00 -0.13
C VAL A 69 -14.38 4.09 0.81
N ASP A 70 -14.24 5.33 0.32
CA ASP A 70 -13.67 6.44 1.08
C ASP A 70 -14.53 6.85 2.30
N THR A 71 -15.85 6.58 2.29
CA THR A 71 -16.76 7.02 3.36
C THR A 71 -17.26 5.92 4.30
N LYS A 72 -17.38 4.67 3.84
CA LYS A 72 -17.96 3.57 4.63
C LYS A 72 -16.92 2.61 5.18
N LEU A 73 -15.87 2.31 4.40
CA LEU A 73 -14.84 1.39 4.85
C LEU A 73 -13.92 1.93 5.96
N PRO A 74 -13.74 3.26 6.20
CA PRO A 74 -12.97 3.72 7.34
C PRO A 74 -13.49 3.19 8.68
N ALA A 75 -14.80 3.02 8.83
CA ALA A 75 -15.41 2.47 10.04
C ALA A 75 -15.01 0.99 10.28
N MET A 76 -14.58 0.26 9.25
CA MET A 76 -14.05 -1.10 9.43
C MET A 76 -12.73 -1.12 10.16
N ALA A 77 -11.92 -0.05 10.10
CA ALA A 77 -10.69 0.03 10.88
C ALA A 77 -10.98 -0.07 12.39
N ASP A 78 -12.14 0.40 12.85
CA ASP A 78 -12.56 0.32 14.25
C ASP A 78 -13.09 -1.05 14.66
N THR A 79 -13.42 -1.92 13.69
CA THR A 79 -13.97 -3.26 13.97
C THR A 79 -12.92 -4.36 13.92
N LEU A 80 -11.74 -4.09 13.36
CA LEU A 80 -10.65 -5.04 13.31
C LEU A 80 -10.01 -5.21 14.70
N PRO A 81 -9.57 -6.42 15.06
CA PRO A 81 -8.85 -6.64 16.31
C PRO A 81 -7.57 -5.80 16.32
N ALA A 82 -7.19 -5.32 17.50
CA ALA A 82 -5.91 -4.65 17.67
C ALA A 82 -4.76 -5.61 17.24
N PRO A 83 -3.70 -5.10 16.58
CA PRO A 83 -3.39 -3.68 16.35
C PRO A 83 -3.82 -3.12 14.98
N TYR A 84 -4.47 -3.92 14.13
CA TYR A 84 -4.55 -3.66 12.69
C TYR A 84 -5.28 -2.37 12.32
N GLY A 85 -6.37 -2.06 13.04
CA GLY A 85 -7.13 -0.83 12.85
C GLY A 85 -6.27 0.43 12.99
N ASP A 86 -5.46 0.46 14.05
CA ASP A 86 -4.62 1.61 14.39
C ASP A 86 -3.40 1.70 13.48
N GLU A 87 -2.84 0.58 13.06
CA GLU A 87 -1.78 0.55 12.04
C GLU A 87 -2.27 1.12 10.70
N MET A 88 -3.45 0.73 10.22
CA MET A 88 -4.03 1.28 8.98
C MET A 88 -4.30 2.78 9.09
N LYS A 89 -4.81 3.26 10.23
CA LYS A 89 -5.00 4.70 10.48
C LYS A 89 -3.68 5.45 10.48
N GLY A 90 -2.63 4.88 11.09
CA GLY A 90 -1.29 5.45 11.10
C GLY A 90 -0.69 5.58 9.70
N ILE A 91 -0.81 4.53 8.87
CA ILE A 91 -0.40 4.55 7.46
C ILE A 91 -1.18 5.64 6.73
N SER A 92 -2.52 5.64 6.84
CA SER A 92 -3.38 6.61 6.18
C SER A 92 -2.95 8.04 6.50
N GLN A 93 -2.73 8.38 7.78
CA GLN A 93 -2.27 9.70 8.24
C GLN A 93 -0.91 10.12 7.68
N ALA A 94 0.03 9.17 7.50
CA ALA A 94 1.33 9.44 6.92
C ALA A 94 1.26 9.69 5.39
N THR A 95 0.20 9.20 4.74
CA THR A 95 0.02 9.25 3.28
C THR A 95 -1.04 10.23 2.79
N VAL A 96 -1.66 11.04 3.67
CA VAL A 96 -2.60 12.12 3.28
C VAL A 96 -1.88 13.36 2.76
#